data_AF-A0A1U9NKQ7-F1
#
_entry.id   AF-A0A1U9NKQ7-F1
#
_cell.length_a   1.000
_cell.length_b   1.000
_cell.length_c   1.000
_cell.angle_alpha   90.00
_cell.angle_beta   90.00
_cell.angle_gamma   90.00
#
_symmetry.space_group_name_H-M   'P 1'
#
loop_
_entity.id
_entity.type
_entity.pdbx_description
1 polymer ?
#
loop_
_entity_poly.entity_id
_entity_poly.type
_entity_poly.pdbx_seq_one_letter_code
_entity_poly.pdbx_strand_id
1 'polypeptide(L)'
;MRTEKKFASLRSGFSIVELLTVMGVIAILIALLVPALNMVRDYSKEIQQKSQFHAIEVGVELFKNEFGMYPESGDNMYMDKDGDGALDGAAETYAGANKLAEAMVGWDLLGVHPKSEFMNDGLSPDDSVTIYDTNQQNLEEREEQFIELENANAFELWDIYKTNEGGEFDTNFANYVLCDVFAKGRYSGVKTGMPILYFKAHKDRYEQDSANDFTGSGSNIDDDIYDYSDNFNLVNLGDPVTGNAHPLADGEVGAGTNIAALSGAVNDTNDMADFDDMIVNDKISAISSPYKAKTYILISAGKDGLYGTSDDITNFTKEN
;
A
#
# COMPACT_ATOMS: atom_id res chain seq x y z
N MET A 1 66.42 -61.99 3.93
CA MET A 1 64.99 -62.37 3.98
C MET A 1 64.27 -61.29 4.81
N ARG A 2 63.62 -60.31 4.16
CA ARG A 2 62.86 -59.23 4.82
C ARG A 2 61.37 -59.56 4.68
N THR A 3 60.67 -59.67 5.80
CA THR A 3 59.25 -59.97 5.86
C THR A 3 58.46 -58.66 5.78
N GLU A 4 57.74 -58.42 4.69
CA GLU A 4 56.78 -57.33 4.60
C GLU A 4 55.54 -57.67 5.44
N LYS A 5 55.22 -56.84 6.44
CA LYS A 5 53.94 -56.88 7.14
C LYS A 5 52.90 -56.12 6.30
N LYS A 6 51.98 -56.83 5.66
CA LYS A 6 50.77 -56.24 5.07
C LYS A 6 49.83 -55.81 6.19
N PHE A 7 49.60 -54.50 6.34
CA PHE A 7 48.50 -53.99 7.16
C PHE A 7 47.17 -54.28 6.45
N ALA A 8 46.36 -55.16 7.03
CA ALA A 8 45.01 -55.39 6.56
C ALA A 8 44.15 -54.14 6.86
N SER A 9 43.69 -53.43 5.82
CA SER A 9 42.71 -52.35 6.01
C SER A 9 41.37 -52.98 6.39
N LEU A 10 40.98 -52.88 7.65
CA LEU A 10 39.63 -53.18 8.09
C LEU A 10 38.69 -52.16 7.44
N ARG A 11 38.03 -52.55 6.33
CA ARG A 11 36.92 -51.77 5.80
C ARG A 11 35.73 -51.98 6.73
N SER A 12 35.49 -51.06 7.66
CA SER A 12 34.23 -51.00 8.41
C SER A 12 33.14 -50.49 7.46
N GLY A 13 32.30 -51.38 6.95
CA GLY A 13 31.08 -51.00 6.26
C GLY A 13 30.02 -50.56 7.28
N PHE A 14 29.32 -49.47 6.99
CA PHE A 14 28.14 -49.06 7.76
C PHE A 14 27.06 -50.14 7.69
N SER A 15 26.44 -50.44 8.82
CA SER A 15 25.26 -51.30 8.85
C SER A 15 24.04 -50.57 8.33
N ILE A 16 23.09 -51.32 7.76
CA ILE A 16 21.80 -50.79 7.30
C ILE A 16 21.06 -50.09 8.46
N VAL A 17 21.18 -50.63 9.68
CA VAL A 17 20.54 -50.06 10.87
C VAL A 17 21.14 -48.69 11.21
N GLU A 18 22.46 -48.55 11.22
CA GLU A 18 23.11 -47.25 11.46
C GLU A 18 22.68 -46.21 10.41
N LEU A 19 22.66 -46.58 9.12
CA LEU A 19 22.19 -45.70 8.07
C LEU A 19 20.72 -45.29 8.24
N LEU A 20 19.85 -46.25 8.59
CA LEU A 20 18.43 -46.01 8.82
C LEU A 20 18.20 -45.06 10.01
N THR A 21 18.93 -45.26 11.11
CA THR A 21 18.82 -44.39 12.29
C THR A 21 19.26 -42.96 11.99
N VAL A 22 20.36 -42.78 11.24
CA VAL A 22 20.85 -41.45 10.84
C VAL A 22 19.82 -40.73 9.96
N MET A 23 19.26 -41.43 8.97
CA MET A 23 18.21 -40.85 8.14
C MET A 23 16.95 -40.51 8.95
N GLY A 24 16.59 -41.35 9.93
CA GLY A 24 15.48 -41.08 10.85
C GLY A 24 15.70 -39.83 11.69
N VAL A 25 16.90 -39.64 12.24
CA VAL A 25 17.25 -38.43 12.99
C VAL A 25 17.23 -37.20 12.08
N ILE A 26 17.81 -37.27 10.87
CA ILE A 26 17.80 -36.15 9.92
C ILE A 26 16.36 -35.76 9.53
N ALA A 27 15.48 -36.74 9.28
CA ALA A 27 14.09 -36.47 8.94
C ALA A 27 13.35 -35.73 10.06
N ILE A 28 13.56 -36.13 11.32
CA ILE A 28 12.99 -35.46 12.49
C ILE A 28 13.52 -34.02 12.61
N LEU A 29 14.83 -33.83 12.43
CA LEU A 29 15.44 -32.49 12.50
C LEU A 29 14.90 -31.55 11.41
N ILE A 30 14.78 -32.02 10.16
CA ILE A 30 14.24 -31.22 9.05
C ILE A 30 12.76 -30.88 9.31
N ALA A 31 11.97 -31.84 9.81
CA ALA A 31 10.56 -31.62 10.12
C ALA A 31 10.35 -30.50 11.15
N LEU A 32 11.26 -30.36 12.13
CA LEU A 32 11.21 -29.27 13.11
C LEU A 32 11.80 -27.95 12.58
N LEU A 33 12.77 -28.02 11.67
CA LEU A 33 13.47 -26.85 11.14
C LEU A 33 12.60 -26.02 10.18
N VAL A 34 11.82 -26.67 9.31
CA VAL A 34 11.05 -25.98 8.26
C VAL A 34 10.01 -25.00 8.83
N PRO A 35 9.17 -25.36 9.83
CA PRO A 35 8.22 -24.42 10.43
C PRO A 35 8.92 -23.23 11.10
N ALA A 36 9.99 -23.49 11.85
CA ALA A 36 10.76 -22.45 12.53
C ALA A 36 11.37 -21.45 11.52
N LEU A 37 11.90 -21.93 10.40
CA LEU A 37 12.46 -21.08 9.35
C LEU A 37 11.39 -20.21 8.68
N ASN A 38 10.18 -20.75 8.47
CA ASN A 38 9.08 -19.97 7.90
C ASN A 38 8.66 -18.83 8.82
N MET A 39 8.52 -19.07 10.13
CA MET A 39 8.21 -18.02 11.11
C MET A 39 9.27 -16.92 11.14
N VAL A 40 10.56 -17.28 11.11
CA VAL A 40 11.67 -16.31 11.08
C VAL A 40 11.63 -15.48 9.80
N ARG A 41 11.31 -16.08 8.65
CA ARG A 41 11.17 -15.36 7.37
C ARG A 41 10.01 -14.38 7.39
N ASP A 42 8.86 -14.79 7.92
CA ASP A 42 7.68 -13.93 8.04
C ASP A 42 7.98 -12.72 8.94
N TYR A 43 8.59 -12.97 10.11
CA TYR A 43 9.01 -11.91 11.03
C TYR A 43 10.06 -10.97 10.41
N SER A 44 11.00 -11.51 9.61
CA SER A 44 11.98 -10.70 8.89
C SER A 44 11.32 -9.78 7.86
N LYS A 45 10.25 -10.24 7.19
CA LYS A 45 9.49 -9.39 6.26
C LYS A 45 8.75 -8.29 6.99
N GLU A 46 8.13 -8.58 8.12
CA GLU A 46 7.47 -7.56 8.95
C GLU A 46 8.47 -6.46 9.39
N ILE A 47 9.68 -6.85 9.82
CA ILE A 47 10.74 -5.89 10.14
C ILE A 47 11.14 -5.07 8.91
N GLN A 48 11.28 -5.72 7.76
CA GLN A 48 11.62 -5.05 6.51
C GLN A 48 10.54 -4.03 6.11
N GLN A 49 9.25 -4.39 6.26
CA GLN A 49 8.13 -3.49 6.01
C GLN A 49 8.17 -2.28 6.94
N LYS A 50 8.42 -2.48 8.24
CA LYS A 50 8.57 -1.37 9.20
C LYS A 50 9.76 -0.48 8.86
N SER A 51 10.86 -1.06 8.37
CA SER A 51 12.01 -0.29 7.88
C SER A 51 11.67 0.53 6.63
N GLN A 52 10.88 -0.03 5.71
CA GLN A 52 10.39 0.70 4.53
C GLN A 52 9.46 1.84 4.93
N PHE A 53 8.51 1.59 5.84
CA PHE A 53 7.66 2.64 6.39
C PHE A 53 8.47 3.75 7.03
N HIS A 54 9.51 3.42 7.81
CA HIS A 54 10.37 4.46 8.37
C HIS A 54 11.05 5.31 7.29
N ALA A 55 11.51 4.71 6.20
CA ALA A 55 12.07 5.46 5.07
C ALA A 55 11.02 6.37 4.41
N ILE A 56 9.79 5.86 4.22
CA ILE A 56 8.67 6.66 3.72
C ILE A 56 8.31 7.79 4.68
N GLU A 57 8.30 7.54 5.99
CA GLU A 57 8.01 8.57 6.98
C GLU A 57 9.06 9.69 6.97
N VAL A 58 10.34 9.35 6.83
CA VAL A 58 11.40 10.34 6.67
C VAL A 58 11.18 11.14 5.37
N GLY A 59 10.88 10.47 4.26
CA GLY A 59 10.61 11.14 2.98
C GLY A 59 9.41 12.09 3.04
N VAL A 60 8.31 11.66 3.66
CA VAL A 60 7.09 12.46 3.82
C VAL A 60 7.32 13.67 4.73
N GLU A 61 8.12 13.54 5.79
CA GLU A 61 8.50 14.71 6.62
C GLU A 61 9.45 15.66 5.88
N LEU A 62 10.35 15.16 5.02
CA LEU A 62 11.18 16.02 4.16
C LEU A 62 10.33 16.77 3.14
N PHE A 63 9.40 16.08 2.46
CA PHE A 63 8.43 16.68 1.56
C PHE A 63 7.66 17.80 2.26
N LYS A 64 7.14 17.54 3.46
CA LYS A 64 6.41 18.56 4.25
C LYS A 64 7.30 19.74 4.66
N ASN A 65 8.59 19.53 4.90
CA ASN A 65 9.48 20.65 5.20
C ASN A 65 9.72 21.54 3.98
N GLU A 66 9.73 20.97 2.78
CA GLU A 66 9.91 21.70 1.53
C GLU A 66 8.62 22.41 1.08
N PHE A 67 7.50 21.67 1.06
CA PHE A 67 6.21 22.14 0.53
C PHE A 67 5.27 22.71 1.60
N GLY A 68 5.60 22.59 2.89
CA GLY A 68 4.82 23.11 4.02
C GLY A 68 3.61 22.27 4.43
N MET A 69 3.25 21.25 3.64
CA MET A 69 2.13 20.34 3.89
C MET A 69 2.49 18.89 3.54
N TYR A 70 1.75 17.94 4.12
CA TYR A 70 1.86 16.55 3.69
C TYR A 70 1.32 16.39 2.26
N PRO A 71 1.79 15.40 1.49
CA PRO A 71 1.26 15.10 0.16
C PRO A 71 -0.26 14.94 0.18
N GLU A 72 -0.93 15.35 -0.89
CA GLU A 72 -2.37 15.14 -1.04
C GLU A 72 -2.71 13.65 -1.12
N SER A 73 -3.88 13.25 -0.63
CA SER A 73 -4.36 11.86 -0.73
C SER A 73 -5.71 11.71 -1.43
N GLY A 74 -6.48 12.79 -1.59
CA GLY A 74 -7.77 12.76 -2.29
C GLY A 74 -7.67 12.15 -3.69
N ASP A 75 -8.52 11.18 -4.02
CA ASP A 75 -8.56 10.60 -5.37
C ASP A 75 -9.10 11.64 -6.36
N ASN A 76 -8.44 11.82 -7.50
CA ASN A 76 -8.88 12.75 -8.55
C ASN A 76 -10.33 12.51 -9.04
N MET A 77 -10.84 11.27 -8.95
CA MET A 77 -12.21 10.94 -9.36
C MET A 77 -13.26 11.36 -8.33
N TYR A 78 -12.88 11.46 -7.05
CA TYR A 78 -13.76 11.83 -5.95
C TYR A 78 -13.50 13.28 -5.54
N MET A 79 -14.56 14.09 -5.59
CA MET A 79 -14.45 15.48 -5.16
C MET A 79 -14.22 15.50 -3.64
N ASP A 80 -13.02 15.88 -3.17
CA ASP A 80 -12.93 16.36 -1.79
C ASP A 80 -13.83 17.60 -1.69
N LYS A 81 -14.78 17.55 -0.74
CA LYS A 81 -15.85 18.53 -0.62
C LYS A 81 -15.33 19.89 -0.13
N ASP A 82 -14.07 19.95 0.30
CA ASP A 82 -13.33 21.18 0.61
C ASP A 82 -13.03 22.03 -0.64
N GLY A 83 -13.31 21.50 -1.84
CA GLY A 83 -13.16 22.23 -3.10
C GLY A 83 -11.71 22.48 -3.47
N ASP A 84 -10.77 21.73 -2.88
CA ASP A 84 -9.34 21.79 -3.14
C ASP A 84 -8.86 20.75 -4.18
N GLY A 85 -9.71 19.79 -4.57
CA GLY A 85 -9.34 18.71 -5.50
C GLY A 85 -10.29 18.49 -6.69
N ALA A 86 -11.37 19.26 -6.80
CA ALA A 86 -12.30 19.16 -7.92
C ALA A 86 -11.77 19.90 -9.16
N LEU A 87 -10.87 19.29 -9.91
CA LEU A 87 -10.48 19.85 -11.20
C LEU A 87 -11.63 19.67 -12.20
N ASP A 88 -12.10 20.80 -12.74
CA ASP A 88 -13.16 20.92 -13.73
C ASP A 88 -12.72 20.25 -15.05
N GLY A 89 -12.93 18.94 -15.14
CA GLY A 89 -12.76 18.17 -16.37
C GLY A 89 -11.87 16.94 -16.22
N ALA A 90 -12.43 15.79 -16.61
CA ALA A 90 -11.72 14.58 -17.08
C ALA A 90 -10.49 14.10 -16.28
N ALA A 91 -10.43 14.32 -14.96
CA ALA A 91 -9.39 13.71 -14.14
C ALA A 91 -9.72 12.21 -13.98
N GLU A 92 -8.86 11.35 -14.53
CA GLU A 92 -8.94 9.90 -14.29
C GLU A 92 -8.43 9.60 -12.88
N THR A 93 -8.76 8.42 -12.36
CA THR A 93 -8.39 7.96 -11.02
C THR A 93 -6.91 8.17 -10.72
N TYR A 94 -6.64 8.81 -9.58
CA TYR A 94 -5.29 8.97 -9.05
C TYR A 94 -5.35 8.94 -7.53
N ALA A 95 -5.35 7.71 -6.99
CA ALA A 95 -5.56 7.46 -5.59
C ALA A 95 -4.41 7.99 -4.71
N GLY A 96 -4.64 8.10 -3.40
CA GLY A 96 -3.64 8.54 -2.43
C GLY A 96 -2.34 7.73 -2.48
N ALA A 97 -2.39 6.43 -2.80
CA ALA A 97 -1.20 5.61 -3.02
C ALA A 97 -0.36 6.07 -4.23
N ASN A 98 -0.99 6.55 -5.30
CA ASN A 98 -0.32 7.13 -6.45
C ASN A 98 0.30 8.48 -6.10
N LYS A 99 -0.46 9.34 -5.42
CA LYS A 99 0.02 10.65 -4.95
C LYS A 99 1.20 10.53 -4.00
N LEU A 100 1.20 9.53 -3.12
CA LEU A 100 2.35 9.22 -2.28
C LEU A 100 3.58 8.85 -3.12
N ALA A 101 3.43 7.99 -4.13
CA ALA A 101 4.55 7.61 -4.98
C ALA A 101 5.11 8.81 -5.74
N GLU A 102 4.24 9.62 -6.34
CA GLU A 102 4.65 10.87 -6.98
C GLU A 102 5.39 11.79 -6.01
N ALA A 103 4.86 11.99 -4.81
CA ALA A 103 5.50 12.85 -3.82
C ALA A 103 6.90 12.35 -3.44
N MET A 104 7.11 11.04 -3.37
CA MET A 104 8.37 10.46 -2.89
C MET A 104 9.43 10.31 -3.98
N VAL A 105 9.02 9.93 -5.19
CA VAL A 105 9.96 9.59 -6.29
C VAL A 105 9.69 10.34 -7.59
N GLY A 106 8.59 11.08 -7.70
CA GLY A 106 8.16 11.77 -8.91
C GLY A 106 7.23 10.92 -9.78
N TRP A 107 6.41 11.59 -10.61
CA TRP A 107 5.45 10.96 -11.52
C TRP A 107 6.13 10.04 -12.55
N ASP A 108 7.33 10.42 -13.01
CA ASP A 108 8.19 9.65 -13.93
C ASP A 108 9.44 9.07 -13.26
N LEU A 109 9.44 8.99 -11.92
CA LEU A 109 10.57 8.54 -11.09
C LEU A 109 11.80 9.47 -11.12
N LEU A 110 11.68 10.72 -11.58
CA LEU A 110 12.81 11.67 -11.64
C LEU A 110 12.67 12.83 -10.64
N GLY A 111 11.94 12.62 -9.54
CA GLY A 111 11.68 13.64 -8.53
C GLY A 111 10.39 14.41 -8.78
N VAL A 112 9.84 14.99 -7.71
CA VAL A 112 8.55 15.69 -7.76
C VAL A 112 8.75 17.13 -8.27
N HIS A 113 7.84 17.59 -9.12
CA HIS A 113 7.86 18.96 -9.60
C HIS A 113 7.13 19.89 -8.59
N PRO A 114 7.68 21.06 -8.20
CA PRO A 114 7.05 21.94 -7.22
C PRO A 114 5.68 22.52 -7.58
N LYS A 115 5.31 22.42 -8.85
CA LYS A 115 4.01 22.84 -9.40
C LYS A 115 3.04 21.67 -9.62
N SER A 116 3.37 20.48 -9.12
CA SER A 116 2.46 19.35 -9.21
C SER A 116 1.23 19.58 -8.36
N GLU A 117 0.07 19.27 -8.93
CA GLU A 117 -1.20 19.15 -8.23
C GLU A 117 -1.65 17.69 -8.07
N PHE A 118 -0.71 16.75 -8.25
CA PHE A 118 -0.95 15.32 -8.15
C PHE A 118 -2.02 14.84 -9.15
N MET A 119 -1.84 15.26 -10.40
CA MET A 119 -2.70 14.87 -11.50
C MET A 119 -2.19 13.61 -12.19
N ASN A 120 -3.13 12.74 -12.59
CA ASN A 120 -2.80 11.54 -13.34
C ASN A 120 -2.06 11.87 -14.65
N ASP A 121 -2.40 13.00 -15.29
CA ASP A 121 -1.85 13.42 -16.57
C ASP A 121 -0.47 14.11 -16.50
N GLY A 122 0.01 14.42 -15.30
CA GLY A 122 1.27 15.12 -15.09
C GLY A 122 1.29 16.58 -15.61
N LEU A 123 0.11 17.20 -15.73
CA LEU A 123 -0.04 18.61 -16.12
C LEU A 123 -0.10 19.53 -14.90
N SER A 124 0.03 20.83 -15.16
CA SER A 124 -0.11 21.88 -14.16
C SER A 124 -1.57 22.35 -14.03
N PRO A 125 -1.93 23.04 -12.92
CA PRO A 125 -3.27 23.53 -12.59
C PRO A 125 -4.11 24.19 -13.68
N ASP A 126 -3.46 24.85 -14.63
CA ASP A 126 -4.13 25.61 -15.69
C ASP A 126 -4.22 24.86 -17.02
N ASP A 127 -3.91 23.56 -17.01
CA ASP A 127 -3.86 22.66 -18.17
C ASP A 127 -2.99 23.23 -19.31
N SER A 128 -2.06 24.14 -18.98
CA SER A 128 -1.35 24.95 -19.98
C SER A 128 0.12 24.54 -20.16
N VAL A 129 0.70 23.86 -19.15
CA VAL A 129 2.10 23.41 -19.16
C VAL A 129 2.21 21.97 -18.67
N THR A 130 2.83 21.12 -19.48
CA THR A 130 3.31 19.80 -19.05
C THR A 130 4.53 19.99 -18.14
N ILE A 131 4.41 19.59 -16.87
CA ILE A 131 5.49 19.71 -15.87
C ILE A 131 6.34 18.42 -15.79
N TYR A 132 5.73 17.28 -16.12
CA TYR A 132 6.43 16.02 -16.27
C TYR A 132 6.77 15.74 -17.74
N ASP A 133 7.74 16.49 -18.28
CA ASP A 133 8.28 16.28 -19.61
C ASP A 133 9.81 16.19 -19.62
N THR A 134 10.39 16.08 -20.81
CA THR A 134 11.84 16.03 -21.02
C THR A 134 12.48 17.42 -21.15
N ASN A 135 11.73 18.50 -20.87
CA ASN A 135 12.26 19.84 -20.93
C ASN A 135 13.27 20.03 -19.79
N GLN A 136 14.47 20.49 -20.15
CA GLN A 136 15.55 20.69 -19.19
C GLN A 136 15.18 21.66 -18.06
N GLN A 137 14.37 22.69 -18.33
CA GLN A 137 13.91 23.61 -17.30
C GLN A 137 13.04 22.89 -16.27
N ASN A 138 12.07 22.08 -16.73
CA ASN A 138 11.20 21.32 -15.83
C ASN A 138 11.99 20.26 -15.05
N LEU A 139 12.98 19.62 -15.67
CA LEU A 139 13.86 18.67 -14.98
C LEU A 139 14.73 19.35 -13.91
N GLU A 140 15.21 20.57 -14.16
CA GLU A 140 16.02 21.34 -13.21
C GLU A 140 15.19 21.98 -12.09
N GLU A 141 13.88 22.20 -12.31
CA GLU A 141 12.94 22.71 -11.29
C GLU A 141 12.46 21.61 -10.32
N ARG A 142 12.68 20.33 -10.62
CA ARG A 142 12.27 19.22 -9.75
C ARG A 142 13.13 19.12 -8.50
N GLU A 143 12.48 18.76 -7.41
CA GLU A 143 13.18 18.36 -6.20
C GLU A 143 13.81 16.98 -6.38
N GLU A 144 14.91 16.73 -5.67
CA GLU A 144 15.48 15.39 -5.60
C GLU A 144 14.46 14.41 -4.99
N GLN A 145 14.57 13.13 -5.34
CA GLN A 145 13.72 12.10 -4.76
C GLN A 145 13.87 12.08 -3.23
N PHE A 146 12.75 12.10 -2.52
CA PHE A 146 12.75 12.03 -1.05
C PHE A 146 13.02 10.62 -0.53
N ILE A 147 12.92 9.61 -1.41
CA ILE A 147 13.30 8.22 -1.13
C ILE A 147 14.11 7.68 -2.32
N GLU A 148 15.20 6.97 -2.02
CA GLU A 148 15.98 6.28 -3.05
C GLU A 148 15.12 5.20 -3.76
N LEU A 149 15.15 5.17 -5.09
CA LEU A 149 14.37 4.20 -5.89
C LEU A 149 14.58 2.74 -5.48
N GLU A 150 15.79 2.37 -5.07
CA GLU A 150 16.12 1.01 -4.62
C GLU A 150 15.36 0.60 -3.34
N ASN A 151 14.98 1.59 -2.52
CA ASN A 151 14.28 1.40 -1.26
C ASN A 151 12.78 1.73 -1.36
N ALA A 152 12.37 2.47 -2.39
CA ALA A 152 10.99 2.89 -2.60
C ALA A 152 10.05 1.72 -2.95
N ASN A 153 10.55 0.67 -3.61
CA ASN A 153 9.73 -0.40 -4.21
C ASN A 153 8.60 0.18 -5.09
N ALA A 154 8.92 1.18 -5.91
CA ALA A 154 7.98 1.77 -6.84
C ALA A 154 7.71 0.82 -8.02
N PHE A 155 6.44 0.58 -8.33
CA PHE A 155 6.00 -0.21 -9.48
C PHE A 155 4.85 0.48 -10.19
N GLU A 156 4.76 0.28 -11.50
CA GLU A 156 3.57 0.71 -12.25
C GLU A 156 2.38 -0.16 -11.87
N LEU A 157 1.18 0.43 -11.79
CA LEU A 157 -0.04 -0.31 -11.49
C LEU A 157 -0.30 -1.44 -12.50
N TRP A 158 0.10 -1.29 -13.76
CA TRP A 158 -0.01 -2.36 -14.77
C TRP A 158 0.86 -3.60 -14.45
N ASP A 159 1.94 -3.45 -13.68
CA ASP A 159 2.72 -4.60 -13.22
C ASP A 159 2.02 -5.39 -12.12
N ILE A 160 1.10 -4.74 -11.40
CA ILE A 160 0.37 -5.33 -10.28
C ILE A 160 -0.99 -5.84 -10.77
N TYR A 161 -1.73 -4.98 -11.45
CA TYR A 161 -3.12 -5.15 -11.89
C TYR A 161 -3.21 -5.18 -13.41
N LYS A 162 -4.28 -5.79 -13.94
CA LYS A 162 -4.59 -5.80 -15.38
C LYS A 162 -5.36 -4.53 -15.79
N THR A 163 -4.79 -3.36 -15.54
CA THR A 163 -5.35 -2.05 -15.95
C THR A 163 -5.40 -1.93 -17.47
N ASN A 164 -6.19 -1.03 -18.07
CA ASN A 164 -6.22 -0.92 -19.54
C ASN A 164 -6.36 0.54 -19.95
N GLU A 165 -6.08 0.84 -21.21
CA GLU A 165 -6.31 2.16 -21.79
C GLU A 165 -7.79 2.56 -21.61
N GLY A 166 -8.02 3.73 -21.00
CA GLY A 166 -9.35 4.25 -20.67
C GLY A 166 -10.15 3.42 -19.63
N GLY A 167 -9.46 2.59 -18.84
CA GLY A 167 -10.03 1.95 -17.64
C GLY A 167 -9.81 2.79 -16.39
N GLU A 168 -10.29 2.29 -15.23
CA GLU A 168 -10.26 2.98 -13.93
C GLU A 168 -8.91 3.67 -13.65
N PHE A 169 -7.82 2.91 -13.75
CA PHE A 169 -6.46 3.45 -13.76
C PHE A 169 -5.92 3.38 -15.20
N ASP A 170 -6.07 4.47 -15.95
CA ASP A 170 -5.73 4.52 -17.37
C ASP A 170 -4.21 4.36 -17.60
N THR A 171 -3.83 3.32 -18.36
CA THR A 171 -2.43 3.03 -18.72
C THR A 171 -1.79 4.03 -19.69
N ASN A 172 -2.55 4.99 -20.23
CA ASN A 172 -1.98 6.12 -20.98
C ASN A 172 -1.12 7.04 -20.10
N PHE A 173 -1.28 6.95 -18.78
CA PHE A 173 -0.59 7.77 -17.80
C PHE A 173 0.34 6.95 -16.91
N ALA A 174 1.36 7.58 -16.36
CA ALA A 174 2.27 6.93 -15.42
C ALA A 174 1.59 6.76 -14.06
N ASN A 175 1.22 5.53 -13.75
CA ASN A 175 0.53 5.16 -12.52
C ASN A 175 1.46 4.39 -11.59
N TYR A 176 2.47 5.06 -11.04
CA TYR A 176 3.36 4.46 -10.06
C TYR A 176 2.72 4.40 -8.68
N VAL A 177 3.02 3.34 -7.93
CA VAL A 177 2.68 3.17 -6.52
C VAL A 177 3.87 2.58 -5.77
N LEU A 178 4.02 2.93 -4.50
CA LEU A 178 4.99 2.26 -3.63
C LEU A 178 4.38 0.94 -3.16
N CYS A 179 5.09 -0.17 -3.36
CA CYS A 179 4.63 -1.49 -2.94
C CYS A 179 5.25 -1.92 -1.61
N ASP A 180 4.53 -2.74 -0.85
CA ASP A 180 5.07 -3.44 0.30
C ASP A 180 6.11 -4.52 -0.06
N VAL A 181 6.77 -5.05 0.97
CA VAL A 181 7.83 -6.05 0.82
C VAL A 181 7.31 -7.48 0.55
N PHE A 182 5.99 -7.69 0.55
CA PHE A 182 5.37 -9.01 0.45
C PHE A 182 5.21 -9.48 -1.00
N ALA A 183 6.32 -9.45 -1.73
CA ALA A 183 6.32 -9.70 -3.17
C ALA A 183 5.78 -11.08 -3.58
N LYS A 184 4.79 -11.07 -4.48
CA LYS A 184 4.17 -12.24 -5.13
C LYS A 184 4.31 -12.11 -6.65
N GLY A 185 4.29 -13.23 -7.38
CA GLY A 185 4.29 -13.19 -8.84
C GLY A 185 2.98 -12.61 -9.36
N ARG A 186 3.07 -11.60 -10.24
CA ARG A 186 1.92 -10.90 -10.83
C ARG A 186 1.69 -11.29 -12.28
N TYR A 187 0.61 -10.77 -12.85
CA TYR A 187 0.22 -11.04 -14.23
C TYR A 187 1.29 -10.61 -15.26
N SER A 188 1.95 -9.46 -15.04
CA SER A 188 3.01 -8.98 -15.94
C SER A 188 4.27 -9.87 -15.93
N GLY A 189 4.37 -10.80 -14.98
CA GLY A 189 5.55 -11.64 -14.74
C GLY A 189 6.54 -11.01 -13.76
N VAL A 190 6.34 -9.76 -13.36
CA VAL A 190 7.11 -9.09 -12.30
C VAL A 190 6.65 -9.59 -10.93
N LYS A 191 7.57 -9.61 -9.97
CA LYS A 191 7.25 -9.89 -8.56
C LYS A 191 7.13 -8.57 -7.81
N THR A 192 5.94 -8.26 -7.33
CA THR A 192 5.64 -7.01 -6.63
C THR A 192 4.85 -7.28 -5.36
N GLY A 193 4.96 -6.39 -4.37
CA GLY A 193 4.07 -6.34 -3.21
C GLY A 193 2.69 -5.80 -3.56
N MET A 194 1.85 -5.58 -2.55
CA MET A 194 0.63 -4.78 -2.72
C MET A 194 0.97 -3.29 -2.59
N PRO A 195 0.22 -2.38 -3.22
CA PRO A 195 0.37 -0.95 -2.98
C PRO A 195 0.33 -0.60 -1.48
N ILE A 196 1.03 0.46 -1.08
CA ILE A 196 0.92 1.03 0.26
C ILE A 196 -0.16 2.11 0.19
N LEU A 197 -1.25 1.93 0.92
CA LEU A 197 -2.31 2.95 0.98
C LEU A 197 -1.82 4.13 1.82
N TYR A 198 -2.20 5.32 1.38
CA TYR A 198 -1.84 6.59 2.00
C TYR A 198 -3.06 7.47 2.16
N PHE A 199 -3.28 7.95 3.38
CA PHE A 199 -4.35 8.88 3.72
C PHE A 199 -3.76 10.04 4.51
N LYS A 200 -4.01 11.26 4.07
CA LYS A 200 -3.63 12.52 4.73
C LYS A 200 -4.72 12.91 5.72
N ALA A 201 -4.33 13.40 6.90
CA ALA A 201 -5.29 13.87 7.88
C ALA A 201 -5.78 15.29 7.56
N HIS A 202 -7.09 15.50 7.55
CA HIS A 202 -7.71 16.83 7.56
C HIS A 202 -7.62 17.42 8.97
N LYS A 203 -6.91 18.53 9.12
CA LYS A 203 -6.55 19.09 10.45
C LYS A 203 -7.67 19.91 11.09
N ASP A 204 -8.66 20.29 10.30
CA ASP A 204 -9.85 21.04 10.66
C ASP A 204 -11.01 20.14 11.08
N ARG A 205 -10.91 18.85 10.78
CA ARG A 205 -11.83 17.77 11.18
C ARG A 205 -11.40 17.16 12.52
N TYR A 206 -12.35 16.61 13.28
CA TYR A 206 -12.13 16.27 14.70
C TYR A 206 -12.62 14.87 15.12
N GLU A 207 -13.38 14.18 14.26
CA GLU A 207 -13.86 12.82 14.52
C GLU A 207 -13.52 11.91 13.34
N GLN A 208 -13.73 10.61 13.52
CA GLN A 208 -13.66 9.57 12.48
C GLN A 208 -14.82 8.63 12.76
N ASP A 209 -15.99 8.91 12.19
CA ASP A 209 -17.24 8.23 12.48
C ASP A 209 -18.19 8.23 11.28
N SER A 210 -17.99 7.26 10.40
CA SER A 210 -18.83 6.99 9.23
C SER A 210 -20.31 6.74 9.55
N ALA A 211 -20.70 6.50 10.81
CA ALA A 211 -22.11 6.34 11.19
C ALA A 211 -22.88 7.67 11.28
N ASN A 212 -22.19 8.80 11.50
CA ASN A 212 -22.82 10.12 11.62
C ASN A 212 -23.18 10.75 10.26
N ASP A 213 -22.55 10.26 9.20
CA ASP A 213 -22.69 10.76 7.83
C ASP A 213 -24.07 10.52 7.20
N PHE A 214 -24.98 9.81 7.86
CA PHE A 214 -26.31 9.51 7.30
C PHE A 214 -27.51 10.20 7.98
N THR A 215 -27.28 11.06 8.99
CA THR A 215 -28.36 11.55 9.86
C THR A 215 -29.10 12.83 9.41
N GLY A 216 -28.77 13.44 8.26
CA GLY A 216 -29.35 14.72 7.84
C GLY A 216 -29.80 14.82 6.36
N SER A 217 -31.00 15.38 6.11
CA SER A 217 -31.40 15.83 4.77
C SER A 217 -30.73 17.18 4.48
N GLY A 218 -29.52 17.11 3.97
CA GLY A 218 -28.63 18.24 3.68
C GLY A 218 -27.22 17.72 3.85
N SER A 219 -26.52 17.53 2.73
CA SER A 219 -25.18 16.99 2.58
C SER A 219 -24.41 16.88 3.89
N ASN A 220 -24.44 15.70 4.52
CA ASN A 220 -23.39 15.33 5.45
C ASN A 220 -22.15 15.16 4.58
N ILE A 221 -21.27 16.13 4.73
CA ILE A 221 -20.01 16.22 4.04
C ILE A 221 -19.03 15.73 5.08
N ASP A 222 -18.73 14.43 5.00
CA ASP A 222 -17.90 13.60 5.89
C ASP A 222 -16.85 14.43 6.66
N ASP A 223 -17.11 14.70 7.94
CA ASP A 223 -16.23 15.46 8.85
C ASP A 223 -15.13 14.58 9.46
N ASP A 224 -14.83 13.49 8.75
CA ASP A 224 -13.85 12.49 9.09
C ASP A 224 -12.42 12.98 8.84
N ILE A 225 -11.56 12.73 9.82
CA ILE A 225 -10.14 13.09 9.74
C ILE A 225 -9.45 12.44 8.54
N TYR A 226 -9.84 11.23 8.16
CA TYR A 226 -9.36 10.52 6.97
C TYR A 226 -10.53 10.14 6.06
N ASP A 227 -10.40 10.39 4.77
CA ASP A 227 -11.41 10.01 3.78
C ASP A 227 -11.08 8.64 3.17
N TYR A 228 -12.00 7.68 3.33
CA TYR A 228 -11.85 6.35 2.75
C TYR A 228 -11.78 6.39 1.20
N SER A 229 -12.44 7.38 0.58
CA SER A 229 -12.49 7.52 -0.88
C SER A 229 -11.13 7.80 -1.52
N ASP A 230 -10.17 8.33 -0.77
CA ASP A 230 -8.77 8.57 -1.19
C ASP A 230 -8.14 7.37 -1.89
N ASN A 231 -8.49 6.14 -1.48
CA ASN A 231 -7.95 4.92 -2.08
C ASN A 231 -9.04 3.93 -2.51
N PHE A 232 -10.32 4.31 -2.48
CA PHE A 232 -11.44 3.39 -2.77
C PHE A 232 -11.26 2.68 -4.11
N ASN A 233 -10.99 3.41 -5.19
CA ASN A 233 -10.83 2.81 -6.52
C ASN A 233 -9.70 1.80 -6.58
N LEU A 234 -8.61 2.02 -5.83
CA LEU A 234 -7.48 1.11 -5.74
C LEU A 234 -7.82 -0.15 -4.94
N VAL A 235 -8.49 0.01 -3.79
CA VAL A 235 -8.89 -1.10 -2.93
C VAL A 235 -9.98 -1.94 -3.63
N ASN A 236 -10.88 -1.32 -4.39
CA ASN A 236 -11.92 -1.99 -5.15
C ASN A 236 -11.38 -2.87 -6.31
N LEU A 237 -10.10 -2.75 -6.69
CA LEU A 237 -9.48 -3.69 -7.63
C LEU A 237 -9.30 -5.10 -7.05
N GLY A 238 -9.35 -5.25 -5.72
CA GLY A 238 -9.18 -6.52 -5.01
C GLY A 238 -7.77 -7.12 -5.12
N ASP A 239 -7.62 -8.40 -4.74
CA ASP A 239 -6.36 -9.11 -4.90
C ASP A 239 -6.08 -9.40 -6.40
N PRO A 240 -4.98 -8.89 -6.97
CA PRO A 240 -4.66 -9.10 -8.39
C PRO A 240 -4.34 -10.55 -8.75
N VAL A 241 -4.09 -11.43 -7.78
CA VAL A 241 -3.78 -12.85 -8.03
C VAL A 241 -5.05 -13.71 -8.00
N THR A 242 -5.85 -13.61 -6.95
CA THR A 242 -7.05 -14.44 -6.78
C THR A 242 -8.32 -13.79 -7.31
N GLY A 243 -8.35 -12.46 -7.44
CA GLY A 243 -9.55 -11.67 -7.74
C GLY A 243 -10.51 -11.56 -6.56
N ASN A 244 -10.08 -11.96 -5.35
CA ASN A 244 -10.89 -11.79 -4.15
C ASN A 244 -10.99 -10.30 -3.79
N ALA A 245 -12.16 -9.89 -3.33
CA ALA A 245 -12.33 -8.55 -2.77
C ALA A 245 -11.49 -8.40 -1.49
N HIS A 246 -11.04 -7.17 -1.24
CA HIS A 246 -10.41 -6.84 0.04
C HIS A 246 -11.50 -6.71 1.10
N PRO A 247 -11.29 -7.15 2.36
CA PRO A 247 -12.23 -6.85 3.44
C PRO A 247 -12.58 -5.36 3.59
N LEU A 248 -11.66 -4.45 3.26
CA LEU A 248 -11.95 -3.00 3.20
C LEU A 248 -12.80 -2.57 1.98
N ALA A 249 -13.10 -3.45 1.04
CA ALA A 249 -13.91 -3.17 -0.15
C ALA A 249 -14.61 -4.46 -0.59
N ASP A 250 -15.31 -5.11 0.33
CA ASP A 250 -15.85 -6.45 0.10
C ASP A 250 -17.23 -6.44 -0.55
N GLY A 251 -17.86 -5.26 -0.61
CA GLY A 251 -19.21 -5.06 -1.13
C GLY A 251 -20.22 -6.00 -0.46
N GLU A 252 -19.91 -6.54 0.73
CA GLU A 252 -20.84 -7.38 1.46
C GLU A 252 -22.01 -6.55 1.95
N VAL A 253 -23.16 -7.08 1.58
CA VAL A 253 -24.44 -6.44 1.63
C VAL A 253 -24.90 -6.31 3.08
N GLY A 254 -24.68 -5.13 3.66
CA GLY A 254 -25.66 -4.50 4.56
C GLY A 254 -26.99 -4.28 3.81
N ALA A 255 -27.76 -5.36 3.61
CA ALA A 255 -29.13 -5.41 3.09
C ALA A 255 -29.53 -4.54 1.86
N GLY A 256 -28.75 -4.54 0.78
CA GLY A 256 -29.22 -4.76 -0.59
C GLY A 256 -29.40 -3.53 -1.48
N THR A 257 -28.57 -3.35 -2.51
CA THR A 257 -28.98 -2.71 -3.78
C THR A 257 -28.04 -3.08 -4.94
N ASN A 258 -28.52 -2.84 -6.17
CA ASN A 258 -28.00 -3.26 -7.47
C ASN A 258 -27.23 -2.10 -8.14
N ILE A 259 -26.04 -2.38 -8.69
CA ILE A 259 -24.93 -1.49 -9.09
C ILE A 259 -25.20 -0.72 -10.42
N ALA A 260 -26.46 -0.44 -10.79
CA ALA A 260 -26.76 0.13 -12.11
C ALA A 260 -26.74 1.68 -12.17
N ALA A 261 -26.37 2.39 -11.10
CA ALA A 261 -26.52 3.85 -10.98
C ALA A 261 -25.24 4.56 -10.51
N LEU A 262 -24.09 4.18 -11.08
CA LEU A 262 -22.81 4.90 -10.97
C LEU A 262 -23.01 6.39 -11.36
N SER A 263 -23.27 7.25 -10.38
CA SER A 263 -23.03 8.71 -10.37
C SER A 263 -23.55 9.30 -9.06
N GLY A 264 -22.66 9.40 -8.06
CA GLY A 264 -22.91 10.14 -6.82
C GLY A 264 -23.41 9.28 -5.66
N ALA A 265 -22.70 9.44 -4.53
CA ALA A 265 -22.92 8.85 -3.20
C ALA A 265 -22.23 7.49 -2.96
N VAL A 266 -21.06 7.59 -2.32
CA VAL A 266 -20.44 6.55 -1.48
C VAL A 266 -21.45 6.23 -0.37
N ASN A 267 -22.33 5.25 -0.60
CA ASN A 267 -23.30 4.78 0.39
C ASN A 267 -23.05 3.28 0.64
N ASP A 268 -21.79 2.93 0.90
CA ASP A 268 -21.43 1.62 1.43
C ASP A 268 -20.94 1.80 2.88
N THR A 269 -21.87 1.70 3.82
CA THR A 269 -21.58 1.93 5.25
C THR A 269 -20.73 0.84 5.88
N ASN A 270 -20.50 -0.28 5.18
CA ASN A 270 -19.66 -1.35 5.71
C ASN A 270 -18.19 -1.06 5.43
N ASP A 271 -17.82 -0.75 4.19
CA ASP A 271 -16.42 -0.47 3.83
C ASP A 271 -15.83 0.72 4.61
N MET A 272 -16.59 1.80 4.76
CA MET A 272 -16.17 2.97 5.56
C MET A 272 -16.09 2.63 7.06
N ALA A 273 -17.03 1.85 7.60
CA ALA A 273 -16.99 1.43 8.99
C ALA A 273 -15.84 0.43 9.27
N ASP A 274 -15.54 -0.46 8.33
CA ASP A 274 -14.41 -1.39 8.40
C ASP A 274 -13.07 -0.63 8.35
N PHE A 275 -13.02 0.45 7.57
CA PHE A 275 -11.89 1.39 7.58
C PHE A 275 -11.77 2.11 8.93
N ASP A 276 -12.86 2.63 9.48
CA ASP A 276 -12.87 3.26 10.80
C ASP A 276 -12.41 2.29 11.89
N ASP A 277 -12.96 1.08 11.93
CA ASP A 277 -12.57 0.01 12.86
C ASP A 277 -11.08 -0.33 12.74
N MET A 278 -10.49 -0.16 11.56
CA MET A 278 -9.08 -0.38 11.32
C MET A 278 -8.19 0.71 11.93
N ILE A 279 -8.62 1.98 11.94
CA ILE A 279 -7.78 3.16 12.23
C ILE A 279 -8.15 3.91 13.52
N VAL A 280 -9.35 3.72 14.04
CA VAL A 280 -9.86 4.35 15.26
C VAL A 280 -9.18 3.76 16.49
N ASN A 281 -8.87 4.64 17.45
CA ASN A 281 -8.36 4.26 18.75
C ASN A 281 -9.52 4.11 19.76
N ASP A 282 -9.91 2.87 20.01
CA ASP A 282 -10.99 2.47 20.92
C ASP A 282 -10.78 2.91 22.39
N LYS A 283 -9.56 3.27 22.78
CA LYS A 283 -9.24 3.77 24.13
C LYS A 283 -9.74 5.20 24.36
N ILE A 284 -10.06 5.95 23.31
CA ILE A 284 -10.58 7.31 23.41
C ILE A 284 -12.10 7.25 23.29
N SER A 285 -12.79 6.93 24.38
CA SER A 285 -14.25 6.70 24.33
C SER A 285 -15.11 7.96 24.26
N ALA A 286 -14.51 9.16 24.24
CA ALA A 286 -15.23 10.43 24.24
C ALA A 286 -15.54 10.96 22.84
N ILE A 287 -14.66 10.67 21.89
CA ILE A 287 -14.71 11.09 20.49
C ILE A 287 -14.02 9.97 19.70
N SER A 288 -14.64 9.50 18.62
CA SER A 288 -14.01 8.53 17.72
C SER A 288 -12.80 9.20 17.06
N SER A 289 -11.60 8.87 17.53
CA SER A 289 -10.36 9.52 17.08
C SER A 289 -9.39 8.46 16.58
N PRO A 290 -8.80 8.64 15.39
CA PRO A 290 -7.82 7.71 14.85
C PRO A 290 -6.49 7.79 15.59
N TYR A 291 -5.68 6.73 15.51
CA TYR A 291 -4.36 6.66 16.16
C TYR A 291 -3.42 7.82 15.77
N LYS A 292 -3.56 8.37 14.55
CA LYS A 292 -2.66 9.38 13.97
C LYS A 292 -3.36 10.67 13.48
N ALA A 293 -4.39 11.13 14.18
CA ALA A 293 -5.31 12.22 13.82
C ALA A 293 -4.78 13.58 13.29
N LYS A 294 -3.47 13.83 13.21
CA LYS A 294 -2.89 15.12 12.77
C LYS A 294 -1.90 15.02 11.62
N THR A 295 -1.57 13.81 11.18
CA THR A 295 -0.52 13.59 10.19
C THR A 295 -1.07 12.83 8.98
N TYR A 296 -0.81 11.54 8.90
CA TYR A 296 -1.15 10.65 7.81
C TYR A 296 -1.00 9.22 8.30
N ILE A 297 -1.69 8.29 7.65
CA ILE A 297 -1.56 6.86 7.89
C ILE A 297 -1.01 6.16 6.66
N LEU A 298 -0.25 5.09 6.90
CA LEU A 298 0.21 4.17 5.87
C LEU A 298 -0.33 2.79 6.20
N ILE A 299 -0.81 2.07 5.20
CA ILE A 299 -1.35 0.71 5.35
C ILE A 299 -0.73 -0.19 4.29
N SER A 300 -0.14 -1.30 4.71
CA SER A 300 0.28 -2.41 3.85
C SER A 300 -0.63 -3.59 4.07
N ALA A 301 -1.05 -4.24 2.98
CA ALA A 301 -1.91 -5.42 2.94
C ALA A 301 -1.29 -6.69 3.56
N GLY A 302 -0.09 -6.59 4.14
CA GLY A 302 0.58 -7.68 4.80
C GLY A 302 0.91 -8.88 3.90
N LYS A 303 0.98 -10.05 4.52
CA LYS A 303 1.43 -11.29 3.89
C LYS A 303 0.32 -11.90 3.04
N ASP A 304 -0.93 -11.81 3.46
CA ASP A 304 -2.06 -12.36 2.72
C ASP A 304 -2.40 -11.52 1.48
N GLY A 305 -2.02 -10.24 1.47
CA GLY A 305 -2.21 -9.33 0.34
C GLY A 305 -3.64 -8.79 0.25
N LEU A 306 -4.38 -8.79 1.35
CA LEU A 306 -5.72 -8.25 1.45
C LEU A 306 -5.76 -7.14 2.49
N TYR A 307 -6.27 -5.95 2.15
CA TYR A 307 -6.45 -4.89 3.14
C TYR A 307 -7.70 -5.13 4.00
N GLY A 308 -7.61 -4.81 5.29
CA GLY A 308 -8.66 -5.01 6.29
C GLY A 308 -8.50 -6.31 7.07
N THR A 309 -7.32 -6.93 7.03
CA THR A 309 -7.05 -8.20 7.71
C THR A 309 -6.13 -8.02 8.91
N SER A 310 -6.02 -9.07 9.73
CA SER A 310 -5.25 -9.01 10.98
C SER A 310 -3.73 -8.91 10.77
N ASP A 311 -3.21 -9.22 9.58
CA ASP A 311 -1.77 -9.13 9.27
C ASP A 311 -1.37 -7.84 8.55
N ASP A 312 -2.31 -6.91 8.37
CA ASP A 312 -2.02 -5.57 7.90
C ASP A 312 -1.00 -4.88 8.81
N ILE A 313 -0.08 -4.16 8.17
CA ILE A 313 0.96 -3.40 8.86
C ILE A 313 0.66 -1.91 8.65
N THR A 314 0.60 -1.16 9.74
CA THR A 314 0.40 0.29 9.70
C THR A 314 1.58 1.05 10.29
N ASN A 315 1.64 2.35 10.04
CA ASN A 315 2.64 3.26 10.62
C ASN A 315 2.29 3.73 12.05
N PHE A 316 1.33 3.10 12.71
CA PHE A 316 0.97 3.33 14.10
C PHE A 316 0.90 2.00 14.85
N THR A 317 0.93 2.07 16.18
CA THR A 317 0.82 0.87 17.02
C THR A 317 -0.58 0.83 17.62
N LYS A 318 -1.34 -0.23 17.32
CA LYS A 318 -2.56 -0.56 18.05
C LYS A 318 -2.13 -1.00 19.45
N GLU A 319 -2.37 -0.14 20.45
CA GLU A 319 -2.06 -0.52 21.82
C GLU A 319 -3.14 -1.51 22.29
N ASN A 320 -2.76 -2.76 22.59
CA ASN A 320 -3.67 -3.71 23.26
C ASN A 320 -4.08 -3.26 24.66
#